data_AF-A0A7S0HJI1-F1
#
_entry.id   AF-A0A7S0HJI1-F1
#
_cell.length_a   1.000
_cell.length_b   1.000
_cell.length_c   1.000
_cell.angle_alpha   90.00
_cell.angle_beta   90.00
_cell.angle_gamma   90.00
#
_symmetry.space_group_name_H-M   'P 1'
#
loop_
_entity.id
_entity.type
_entity.pdbx_description
1 polymer ?
#
loop_
_entity_poly.entity_id
_entity_poly.type
_entity_poly.pdbx_seq_one_letter_code
_entity_poly.pdbx_strand_id
1 'polypeptide(L)'
;AAVSFAASNAARCGVVRSDALLSLLSPETVLEPLNAATEPWVRAIVWTDFRLAVTLFVAVPFALLGWSVYSCRPPAQTRSPTAEAALRCMTSYWQASSLLLITVAFNVQGMQLGVPTGLVAQAMILVSLWWWADLNDELRLAEPSALRSTFLTWRALASVAAAGGVLVQAPFQSCLTVPELAADASCAAWLEPPQFAANLIGLSPSAELGMLANGFCGLYFCVLVYYAAVLLPVVGRRGRAPRPALMNAGSPIGW
;
A
#
# COMPACT_ATOMS: atom_id res chain seq x y z
N ALA A 1 63.01 8.54 0.54
CA ALA A 1 62.17 7.72 1.42
C ALA A 1 60.70 8.04 1.11
N ALA A 2 60.01 7.15 0.42
CA ALA A 2 58.59 7.27 0.10
C ALA A 2 57.83 6.29 1.00
N VAL A 3 57.00 6.78 1.92
CA VAL A 3 56.05 5.94 2.68
C VAL A 3 54.79 6.74 3.02
N SER A 4 53.69 6.27 2.41
CA SER A 4 52.31 6.17 2.93
C SER A 4 51.49 7.44 3.21
N PHE A 5 50.64 7.78 2.24
CA PHE A 5 49.43 8.62 2.44
C PHE A 5 48.22 8.05 1.67
N ALA A 6 48.09 6.72 1.58
CA ALA A 6 47.07 6.07 0.75
C ALA A 6 46.07 5.17 1.50
N ALA A 7 46.13 5.08 2.84
CA ALA A 7 45.28 4.13 3.59
C ALA A 7 44.08 4.75 4.33
N SER A 8 43.93 6.09 4.44
CA SER A 8 42.86 6.68 5.28
C SER A 8 41.57 7.08 4.55
N ASN A 9 41.56 7.10 3.21
CA ASN A 9 40.39 7.52 2.43
C ASN A 9 39.46 6.36 2.00
N ALA A 10 39.98 5.12 1.92
CA ALA A 10 39.14 3.96 1.58
C ALA A 10 38.21 3.54 2.74
N ALA A 11 38.65 3.72 4.00
CA ALA A 11 37.84 3.43 5.18
C ALA A 11 36.65 4.41 5.34
N ARG A 12 36.81 5.67 4.94
CA ARG A 12 35.78 6.71 5.06
C ARG A 12 34.63 6.53 4.04
N CYS A 13 34.93 6.03 2.83
CA CYS A 13 33.91 5.69 1.83
C CYS A 13 33.11 4.42 2.21
N GLY A 14 33.72 3.48 2.95
CA GLY A 14 33.02 2.28 3.45
C GLY A 14 32.01 2.61 4.53
N VAL A 15 32.41 3.39 5.55
CA VAL A 15 31.57 3.72 6.71
C VAL A 15 30.35 4.56 6.31
N VAL A 16 30.51 5.61 5.50
CA VAL A 16 29.38 6.46 5.08
C VAL A 16 28.37 5.71 4.21
N ARG A 17 28.83 4.75 3.38
CA ARG A 17 27.96 3.94 2.53
C ARG A 17 27.25 2.85 3.34
N SER A 18 27.91 2.29 4.34
CA SER A 18 27.32 1.36 5.30
C SER A 18 26.27 2.04 6.17
N ASP A 19 26.52 3.24 6.68
CA ASP A 19 25.58 4.00 7.52
C ASP A 19 24.35 4.45 6.73
N ALA A 20 24.53 4.86 5.46
CA ALA A 20 23.41 5.20 4.57
C ALA A 20 22.60 3.96 4.14
N LEU A 21 23.24 2.81 3.94
CA LEU A 21 22.53 1.56 3.69
C LEU A 21 21.82 1.05 4.94
N LEU A 22 22.45 1.16 6.12
CA LEU A 22 21.86 0.78 7.40
C LEU A 22 20.70 1.70 7.78
N SER A 23 20.78 3.00 7.49
CA SER A 23 19.67 3.93 7.71
C SER A 23 18.51 3.73 6.73
N LEU A 24 18.74 3.14 5.56
CA LEU A 24 17.68 2.73 4.64
C LEU A 24 17.11 1.34 4.96
N LEU A 25 17.94 0.41 5.42
CA LEU A 25 17.56 -0.97 5.74
C LEU A 25 16.98 -1.13 7.15
N SER A 26 17.39 -0.30 8.11
CA SER A 26 16.95 -0.32 9.51
C SER A 26 16.90 1.08 10.17
N PRO A 27 16.16 2.05 9.58
CA PRO A 27 15.98 3.40 10.13
C PRO A 27 15.52 3.44 11.60
N GLU A 28 14.72 2.48 12.06
CA GLU A 28 14.26 2.36 13.44
C GLU A 28 15.38 2.20 14.46
N THR A 29 16.55 1.71 14.05
CA THR A 29 17.70 1.56 14.94
C THR A 29 18.61 2.78 14.98
N VAL A 30 18.46 3.68 13.98
CA VAL A 30 19.36 4.81 13.76
C VAL A 30 18.67 6.14 14.05
N LEU A 31 17.36 6.24 13.78
CA LEU A 31 16.58 7.45 14.02
C LEU A 31 16.21 7.56 15.50
N GLU A 32 16.28 8.79 16.01
CA GLU A 32 15.74 9.12 17.32
C GLU A 32 14.20 8.94 17.29
N PRO A 33 13.61 8.29 18.32
CA PRO A 33 12.16 8.10 18.35
C PRO A 33 11.45 9.44 18.45
N LEU A 34 10.28 9.55 17.81
CA LEU A 34 9.49 10.79 17.86
C LEU A 34 9.04 11.12 19.29
N ASN A 35 8.85 10.09 20.10
CA ASN A 35 8.58 10.20 21.52
C ASN A 35 9.47 9.22 22.30
N ALA A 36 10.29 9.74 23.22
CA ALA A 36 11.26 8.95 23.97
C ALA A 36 10.61 7.93 24.93
N ALA A 37 9.34 8.09 25.28
CA ALA A 37 8.59 7.14 26.10
C ALA A 37 7.99 5.98 25.29
N THR A 38 8.16 5.97 23.96
CA THR A 38 7.70 4.89 23.09
C THR A 38 8.45 3.61 23.39
N GLU A 39 7.70 2.56 23.74
CA GLU A 39 8.25 1.22 23.96
C GLU A 39 8.93 0.67 22.67
N PRO A 40 10.16 0.13 22.75
CA PRO A 40 10.91 -0.31 21.56
C PRO A 40 10.19 -1.37 20.71
N TRP A 41 9.43 -2.25 21.35
CA TRP A 41 8.70 -3.32 20.66
C TRP A 41 7.53 -2.77 19.83
N VAL A 42 6.85 -1.69 20.27
CA VAL A 42 5.77 -1.03 19.52
C VAL A 42 6.36 -0.46 18.24
N ARG A 43 7.47 0.27 18.38
CA ARG A 43 8.21 0.84 17.27
C ARG A 43 8.64 -0.24 16.26
N ALA A 44 9.22 -1.35 16.73
CA ALA A 44 9.62 -2.45 15.86
C ALA A 44 8.44 -3.07 15.07
N ILE A 45 7.29 -3.26 15.71
CA ILE A 45 6.08 -3.77 15.05
C ILE A 45 5.60 -2.80 13.97
N VAL A 46 5.51 -1.51 14.30
CA VAL A 46 5.00 -0.48 13.38
C VAL A 46 5.90 -0.32 12.15
N TRP A 47 7.22 -0.31 12.33
CA TRP A 47 8.16 -0.26 11.21
C TRP A 47 8.11 -1.53 10.35
N THR A 48 7.90 -2.70 10.96
CA THR A 48 7.73 -3.96 10.24
C THR A 48 6.42 -3.97 9.44
N ASP A 49 5.32 -3.51 10.04
CA ASP A 49 4.02 -3.36 9.37
C ASP A 49 4.14 -2.42 8.16
N PHE A 50 4.79 -1.27 8.32
CA PHE A 50 5.00 -0.32 7.23
C PHE A 50 5.81 -0.92 6.07
N ARG A 51 6.90 -1.64 6.36
CA ARG A 51 7.70 -2.32 5.32
C ARG A 51 6.91 -3.39 4.58
N LEU A 52 6.13 -4.16 5.33
CA LEU A 52 5.25 -5.18 4.78
C LEU A 52 4.20 -4.53 3.88
N ALA A 53 3.58 -3.44 4.33
CA ALA A 53 2.60 -2.69 3.55
C ALA A 53 3.19 -2.14 2.24
N VAL A 54 4.35 -1.48 2.28
CA VAL A 54 4.98 -0.94 1.07
C VAL A 54 5.36 -2.06 0.09
N THR A 55 5.95 -3.15 0.60
CA THR A 55 6.44 -4.23 -0.27
C THR A 55 5.28 -5.03 -0.86
N LEU A 56 4.34 -5.44 0.00
CA LEU A 56 3.29 -6.39 -0.37
C LEU A 56 2.04 -5.71 -0.93
N PHE A 57 1.72 -4.48 -0.50
CA PHE A 57 0.54 -3.75 -0.96
C PHE A 57 0.82 -2.70 -2.03
N VAL A 58 2.08 -2.33 -2.28
CA VAL A 58 2.42 -1.35 -3.32
C VAL A 58 3.36 -1.95 -4.37
N ALA A 59 4.54 -2.42 -3.99
CA ALA A 59 5.56 -2.85 -4.95
C ALA A 59 5.18 -4.12 -5.73
N VAL A 60 4.81 -5.21 -5.04
CA VAL A 60 4.43 -6.48 -5.69
C VAL A 60 3.16 -6.34 -6.56
N PRO A 61 2.07 -5.68 -6.11
CA PRO A 61 0.89 -5.48 -6.94
C PRO A 61 1.18 -4.63 -8.17
N PHE A 62 2.12 -3.69 -8.08
CA PHE A 62 2.51 -2.86 -9.22
C PHE A 62 3.26 -3.67 -10.27
N ALA A 63 4.18 -4.53 -9.83
CA ALA A 63 4.84 -5.49 -10.71
C ALA A 63 3.85 -6.47 -11.36
N LEU A 64 2.89 -7.00 -10.58
CA LEU A 64 1.83 -7.88 -11.09
C LEU A 64 0.90 -7.17 -12.08
N LEU A 65 0.56 -5.92 -11.83
CA LEU A 65 -0.22 -5.10 -12.76
C LEU A 65 0.54 -4.91 -14.08
N GLY A 66 1.82 -4.51 -14.00
CA GLY A 66 2.68 -4.36 -15.17
C GLY A 66 2.85 -5.64 -15.97
N TRP A 67 3.05 -6.78 -15.29
CA TRP A 67 3.11 -8.10 -15.91
C TRP A 67 1.77 -8.45 -16.58
N SER A 68 0.65 -8.23 -15.90
CA SER A 68 -0.69 -8.51 -16.46
C SER A 68 -0.96 -7.68 -17.72
N VAL A 69 -0.59 -6.38 -17.71
CA VAL A 69 -0.70 -5.50 -18.89
C VAL A 69 0.21 -5.99 -20.02
N TYR A 70 1.46 -6.35 -19.72
CA TYR A 70 2.40 -6.86 -20.73
C TYR A 70 1.91 -8.18 -21.36
N SER A 71 1.39 -9.11 -20.55
CA SER A 71 0.81 -10.38 -21.01
C SER A 71 -0.51 -10.20 -21.76
N CYS A 72 -1.17 -9.05 -21.66
CA CYS A 72 -2.36 -8.70 -22.45
C CYS A 72 -2.04 -8.07 -23.83
N ARG A 73 -0.76 -7.84 -24.18
CA ARG A 73 -0.36 -7.21 -25.46
C ARG A 73 -0.16 -8.12 -26.70
N PRO A 74 -0.40 -9.45 -26.73
CA PRO A 74 0.05 -10.22 -27.89
C PRO A 74 -0.64 -9.77 -29.20
N PRO A 75 0.14 -9.66 -30.30
CA PRO A 75 -0.37 -9.34 -31.63
C PRO A 75 -1.07 -10.61 -32.17
N ALA A 76 -2.30 -10.46 -32.64
CA ALA A 76 -3.10 -11.52 -33.28
C ALA A 76 -3.58 -12.68 -32.36
N GLN A 77 -4.68 -12.42 -31.66
CA GLN A 77 -5.85 -13.31 -31.58
C GLN A 77 -6.02 -14.33 -30.42
N THR A 78 -5.15 -14.40 -29.42
CA THR A 78 -5.51 -15.12 -28.15
C THR A 78 -5.09 -14.32 -26.93
N ARG A 79 -6.01 -13.48 -26.43
CA ARG A 79 -5.88 -12.81 -25.13
C ARG A 79 -5.88 -13.89 -24.05
N SER A 80 -4.87 -13.95 -23.19
CA SER A 80 -4.85 -14.90 -22.08
C SER A 80 -6.00 -14.56 -21.11
N PRO A 81 -6.99 -15.47 -20.91
CA PRO A 81 -8.11 -15.19 -20.01
C PRO A 81 -7.64 -14.96 -18.57
N THR A 82 -6.56 -15.63 -18.17
CA THR A 82 -5.89 -15.46 -16.88
C THR A 82 -5.35 -14.04 -16.69
N ALA A 83 -4.70 -13.48 -17.71
CA ALA A 83 -4.12 -12.14 -17.62
C ALA A 83 -5.21 -11.07 -17.51
N GLU A 84 -6.35 -11.25 -18.19
CA GLU A 84 -7.48 -10.34 -18.08
C GLU A 84 -8.16 -10.42 -16.69
N ALA A 85 -8.39 -11.64 -16.19
CA ALA A 85 -8.95 -11.83 -14.84
C ALA A 85 -8.05 -11.21 -13.76
N ALA A 86 -6.72 -11.44 -13.87
CA ALA A 86 -5.73 -10.83 -12.97
C ALA A 86 -5.71 -9.30 -13.08
N LEU A 87 -5.79 -8.74 -14.30
CA LEU A 87 -5.83 -7.29 -14.53
C LEU A 87 -7.08 -6.64 -13.92
N ARG A 88 -8.25 -7.27 -14.06
CA ARG A 88 -9.50 -6.80 -13.45
C ARG A 88 -9.43 -6.86 -11.92
N CYS A 89 -8.93 -7.96 -11.35
CA CYS A 89 -8.69 -8.07 -9.92
C CYS A 89 -7.76 -6.96 -9.42
N MET A 90 -6.62 -6.77 -10.08
CA MET A 90 -5.65 -5.73 -9.75
C MET A 90 -6.23 -4.32 -9.85
N THR A 91 -7.04 -4.05 -10.87
CA THR A 91 -7.70 -2.73 -11.00
C THR A 91 -8.62 -2.45 -9.81
N SER A 92 -9.44 -3.42 -9.39
CA SER A 92 -10.31 -3.27 -8.22
C SER A 92 -9.52 -3.16 -6.91
N TYR A 93 -8.40 -3.90 -6.82
CA TYR A 93 -7.48 -3.83 -5.70
C TYR A 93 -6.88 -2.42 -5.55
N TRP A 94 -6.37 -1.82 -6.64
CA TRP A 94 -5.78 -0.48 -6.61
C TRP A 94 -6.78 0.61 -6.23
N GLN A 95 -8.03 0.46 -6.64
CA GLN A 95 -9.10 1.35 -6.21
C GLN A 95 -9.30 1.25 -4.70
N ALA A 96 -9.40 0.03 -4.16
CA ALA A 96 -9.55 -0.19 -2.72
C ALA A 96 -8.33 0.28 -1.91
N SER A 97 -7.12 -0.06 -2.35
CA SER A 97 -5.86 0.23 -1.65
C SER A 97 -5.41 1.68 -1.75
N SER A 98 -6.01 2.50 -2.63
CA SER A 98 -5.73 3.95 -2.68
C SER A 98 -5.96 4.67 -1.35
N LEU A 99 -6.82 4.11 -0.47
CA LEU A 99 -7.01 4.62 0.88
C LEU A 99 -5.74 4.49 1.75
N LEU A 100 -4.83 3.55 1.48
CA LEU A 100 -3.52 3.50 2.14
C LEU A 100 -2.68 4.74 1.81
N LEU A 101 -2.72 5.23 0.57
CA LEU A 101 -1.97 6.42 0.19
C LEU A 101 -2.55 7.67 0.88
N ILE A 102 -3.88 7.75 0.98
CA ILE A 102 -4.57 8.80 1.75
C ILE A 102 -4.19 8.72 3.23
N THR A 103 -4.12 7.51 3.79
CA THR A 103 -3.68 7.25 5.17
C THR A 103 -2.26 7.77 5.42
N VAL A 104 -1.32 7.46 4.51
CA VAL A 104 0.05 7.96 4.58
C VAL A 104 0.07 9.50 4.56
N ALA A 105 -0.73 10.14 3.70
CA ALA A 105 -0.82 11.59 3.65
C ALA A 105 -1.32 12.19 4.98
N PHE A 106 -2.32 11.57 5.64
CA PHE A 106 -2.75 11.98 6.97
C PHE A 106 -1.66 11.80 8.04
N ASN A 107 -0.95 10.67 8.03
CA ASN A 107 0.12 10.40 8.99
C ASN A 107 1.32 11.34 8.81
N VAL A 108 1.65 11.74 7.59
CA VAL A 108 2.68 12.76 7.33
C VAL A 108 2.32 14.09 8.00
N GLN A 109 1.03 14.45 8.02
CA GLN A 109 0.54 15.66 8.69
C GLN A 109 0.31 15.48 10.20
N GLY A 110 0.52 14.28 10.77
CA GLY A 110 0.19 13.98 12.16
C GLY A 110 -1.32 14.01 12.46
N MET A 111 -2.18 13.85 11.45
CA MET A 111 -3.62 13.93 11.61
C MET A 111 -4.21 12.64 12.18
N GLN A 112 -5.10 12.77 13.18
CA GLN A 112 -5.82 11.64 13.80
C GLN A 112 -6.57 10.76 12.79
N LEU A 113 -7.05 11.33 11.68
CA LEU A 113 -7.79 10.61 10.63
C LEU A 113 -6.98 9.48 9.98
N GLY A 114 -5.65 9.51 10.07
CA GLY A 114 -4.80 8.41 9.59
C GLY A 114 -5.06 7.08 10.33
N VAL A 115 -5.44 7.14 11.61
CA VAL A 115 -5.69 5.96 12.44
C VAL A 115 -6.87 5.12 11.94
N PRO A 116 -8.10 5.67 11.78
CA PRO A 116 -9.23 4.91 11.27
C PRO A 116 -9.10 4.61 9.77
N THR A 117 -8.50 5.51 8.97
CA THR A 117 -8.36 5.28 7.53
C THR A 117 -7.41 4.13 7.22
N GLY A 118 -6.33 3.95 7.99
CA GLY A 118 -5.44 2.80 7.84
C GLY A 118 -6.15 1.47 8.10
N LEU A 119 -6.94 1.39 9.18
CA LEU A 119 -7.71 0.19 9.52
C LEU A 119 -8.73 -0.16 8.42
N VAL A 120 -9.46 0.85 7.95
CA VAL A 120 -10.44 0.71 6.86
C VAL A 120 -9.74 0.30 5.56
N ALA A 121 -8.56 0.85 5.27
CA ALA A 121 -7.81 0.51 4.06
C ALA A 121 -7.41 -0.97 4.03
N GLN A 122 -6.92 -1.51 5.15
CA GLN A 122 -6.57 -2.92 5.25
C GLN A 122 -7.81 -3.83 5.14
N ALA A 123 -8.92 -3.44 5.76
CA ALA A 123 -10.19 -4.16 5.60
C ALA A 123 -10.69 -4.14 4.14
N MET A 124 -10.60 -2.99 3.46
CA MET A 124 -10.97 -2.85 2.05
C MET A 124 -10.07 -3.67 1.12
N ILE A 125 -8.78 -3.81 1.45
CA ILE A 125 -7.89 -4.72 0.72
C ILE A 125 -8.41 -6.15 0.80
N LEU A 126 -8.75 -6.66 2.00
CA LEU A 126 -9.30 -8.01 2.15
C LEU A 126 -10.57 -8.21 1.33
N VAL A 127 -11.50 -7.26 1.41
CA VAL A 127 -12.75 -7.31 0.64
C VAL A 127 -12.43 -7.34 -0.85
N SER A 128 -11.57 -6.45 -1.35
CA SER A 128 -11.26 -6.35 -2.78
C SER A 128 -10.67 -7.64 -3.38
N LEU A 129 -9.87 -8.38 -2.62
CA LEU A 129 -9.19 -9.59 -3.08
C LEU A 129 -10.11 -10.82 -3.17
N TRP A 130 -11.22 -10.83 -2.44
CA TRP A 130 -12.11 -11.99 -2.29
C TRP A 130 -13.56 -11.75 -2.72
N TRP A 131 -13.96 -10.49 -2.91
CA TRP A 131 -15.33 -10.13 -3.26
C TRP A 131 -15.80 -10.74 -4.59
N TRP A 132 -14.95 -10.70 -5.61
CA TRP A 132 -15.28 -11.06 -6.99
C TRP A 132 -15.30 -12.57 -7.23
N ALA A 133 -16.48 -13.19 -7.08
CA ALA A 133 -16.63 -14.64 -7.18
C ALA A 133 -16.33 -15.18 -8.58
N ASP A 134 -16.79 -14.49 -9.63
CA ASP A 134 -16.56 -14.88 -11.03
C ASP A 134 -15.08 -14.87 -11.41
N LEU A 135 -14.36 -13.80 -11.10
CA LEU A 135 -12.92 -13.69 -11.37
C LEU A 135 -12.12 -14.72 -10.57
N ASN A 136 -12.56 -15.03 -9.36
CA ASN A 136 -11.95 -16.06 -8.53
C ASN A 136 -12.09 -17.47 -9.14
N ASP A 137 -13.26 -17.79 -9.68
CA ASP A 137 -13.50 -19.07 -10.34
C ASP A 137 -12.72 -19.17 -11.65
N GLU A 138 -12.66 -18.09 -12.44
CA GLU A 138 -11.84 -18.02 -13.66
C GLU A 138 -10.36 -18.27 -13.36
N LEU A 139 -9.80 -17.62 -12.34
CA LEU A 139 -8.40 -17.82 -11.92
C LEU A 139 -8.13 -19.23 -11.37
N ARG A 140 -9.14 -19.91 -10.84
CA ARG A 140 -9.02 -21.30 -10.36
C ARG A 140 -9.02 -22.30 -11.51
N LEU A 141 -9.86 -22.09 -12.51
CA LEU A 141 -10.03 -22.98 -13.66
C LEU A 141 -9.03 -22.71 -14.79
N ALA A 142 -8.39 -21.54 -14.77
CA ALA A 142 -7.37 -21.15 -15.75
C ALA A 142 -6.18 -22.13 -15.82
N GLU A 143 -5.63 -22.26 -17.03
CA GLU A 143 -4.44 -23.07 -17.27
C GLU A 143 -3.27 -22.63 -16.36
N PRO A 144 -2.43 -23.59 -15.90
CA PRO A 144 -1.25 -23.28 -15.11
C PRO A 144 -0.32 -22.32 -15.86
N SER A 145 0.01 -21.20 -15.24
CA SER A 145 0.96 -20.22 -15.76
C SER A 145 1.73 -19.60 -14.61
N ALA A 146 2.94 -19.09 -14.89
CA ALA A 146 3.74 -18.39 -13.90
C ALA A 146 2.98 -17.20 -13.29
N LEU A 147 2.25 -16.44 -14.12
CA LEU A 147 1.42 -15.32 -13.68
C LEU A 147 0.35 -15.76 -12.67
N ARG A 148 -0.37 -16.86 -12.96
CA ARG A 148 -1.39 -17.42 -12.07
C ARG A 148 -0.80 -17.81 -10.72
N SER A 149 0.30 -18.56 -10.72
CA SER A 149 0.94 -19.04 -9.49
C SER A 149 1.42 -17.88 -8.62
N THR A 150 2.13 -16.91 -9.22
CA THR A 150 2.62 -15.71 -8.53
C THR A 150 1.46 -14.87 -7.98
N PHE A 151 0.41 -14.64 -8.78
CA PHE A 151 -0.78 -13.90 -8.33
C PHE A 151 -1.47 -14.58 -7.14
N LEU A 152 -1.71 -15.88 -7.21
CA LEU A 152 -2.37 -16.61 -6.13
C LEU A 152 -1.54 -16.64 -4.84
N THR A 153 -0.22 -16.81 -4.98
CA THR A 153 0.72 -16.77 -3.84
C THR A 153 0.75 -15.40 -3.20
N TRP A 154 0.95 -14.34 -3.99
CA TRP A 154 0.91 -12.96 -3.51
C TRP A 154 -0.43 -12.66 -2.84
N ARG A 155 -1.55 -13.06 -3.44
CA ARG A 155 -2.89 -12.79 -2.90
C ARG A 155 -3.09 -13.45 -1.53
N ALA A 156 -2.62 -14.68 -1.36
CA ALA A 156 -2.68 -15.37 -0.07
C ALA A 156 -1.86 -14.63 0.99
N LEU A 157 -0.62 -14.27 0.65
CA LEU A 157 0.25 -13.49 1.55
C LEU A 157 -0.36 -12.13 1.90
N ALA A 158 -0.88 -11.40 0.90
CA ALA A 158 -1.52 -10.10 1.08
C ALA A 158 -2.76 -10.20 1.98
N SER A 159 -3.52 -11.29 1.87
CA SER A 159 -4.68 -11.53 2.73
C SER A 159 -4.27 -11.76 4.18
N VAL A 160 -3.25 -12.59 4.42
CA VAL A 160 -2.72 -12.83 5.77
C VAL A 160 -2.15 -11.54 6.36
N ALA A 161 -1.38 -10.79 5.58
CA ALA A 161 -0.80 -9.52 6.01
C ALA A 161 -1.87 -8.48 6.34
N ALA A 162 -2.91 -8.33 5.50
CA ALA A 162 -3.96 -7.35 5.75
C ALA A 162 -4.82 -7.74 6.95
N ALA A 163 -5.12 -9.02 7.14
CA ALA A 163 -5.80 -9.50 8.35
C ALA A 163 -4.95 -9.28 9.61
N GLY A 164 -3.65 -9.57 9.55
CA GLY A 164 -2.70 -9.30 10.63
C GLY A 164 -2.64 -7.80 10.97
N GLY A 165 -2.55 -6.95 9.95
CA GLY A 165 -2.59 -5.49 10.12
C GLY A 165 -3.86 -5.04 10.84
N VAL A 166 -5.03 -5.54 10.43
CA VAL A 166 -6.31 -5.16 11.06
C VAL A 166 -6.30 -5.52 12.55
N LEU A 167 -5.79 -6.70 12.89
CA LEU A 167 -5.68 -7.14 14.28
C LEU A 167 -4.67 -6.30 15.08
N VAL A 168 -3.53 -5.94 14.49
CA VAL A 168 -2.49 -5.13 15.12
C VAL A 168 -2.94 -3.68 15.28
N GLN A 169 -3.66 -3.11 14.32
CA GLN A 169 -4.07 -1.71 14.31
C GLN A 169 -5.37 -1.45 15.10
N ALA A 170 -6.20 -2.46 15.31
CA ALA A 170 -7.44 -2.37 16.09
C ALA A 170 -7.27 -1.79 17.52
N PRO A 171 -6.29 -2.22 18.35
CA PRO A 171 -6.13 -1.64 19.70
C PRO A 171 -5.69 -0.18 19.69
N PHE A 172 -5.07 0.31 18.60
CA PHE A 172 -4.58 1.70 18.49
C PHE A 172 -5.66 2.68 18.01
N GLN A 173 -6.92 2.24 17.85
CA GLN A 173 -8.01 3.14 17.50
C GLN A 173 -8.31 4.19 18.60
N SER A 174 -7.86 3.96 19.84
CA SER A 174 -7.87 4.97 20.91
C SER A 174 -7.07 6.22 20.57
N CYS A 175 -6.09 6.14 19.66
CA CYS A 175 -5.32 7.30 19.19
C CYS A 175 -6.19 8.37 18.51
N LEU A 176 -7.40 8.03 18.08
CA LEU A 176 -8.36 9.00 17.52
C LEU A 176 -8.79 10.06 18.53
N THR A 177 -8.77 9.76 19.84
CA THR A 177 -9.20 10.71 20.89
C THR A 177 -8.07 11.57 21.42
N VAL A 178 -6.83 11.29 21.05
CA VAL A 178 -5.64 11.99 21.56
C VAL A 178 -5.42 13.27 20.73
N PRO A 179 -5.41 14.48 21.35
CA PRO A 179 -5.35 15.75 20.61
C PRO A 179 -4.07 15.92 19.78
N GLU A 180 -2.96 15.38 20.26
CA GLU A 180 -1.66 15.43 19.58
C GLU A 180 -1.03 14.03 19.56
N LEU A 181 -1.04 13.37 18.40
CA LEU A 181 -0.55 11.99 18.27
C LEU A 181 0.94 11.85 18.60
N ALA A 182 1.75 12.87 18.31
CA ALA A 182 3.19 12.86 18.59
C ALA A 182 3.50 12.91 20.10
N ALA A 183 2.61 13.47 20.91
CA ALA A 183 2.81 13.59 22.35
C ALA A 183 2.52 12.29 23.12
N ASP A 184 1.71 11.39 22.54
CA ASP A 184 1.40 10.09 23.15
C ASP A 184 2.39 9.01 22.71
N ALA A 185 2.96 8.30 23.68
CA ALA A 185 4.00 7.29 23.44
C ALA A 185 3.53 6.11 22.57
N SER A 186 2.24 5.75 22.62
CA SER A 186 1.72 4.62 21.85
C SER A 186 1.33 5.02 20.42
N CYS A 187 0.92 6.27 20.22
CA CYS A 187 0.46 6.78 18.93
C CYS A 187 1.59 7.39 18.09
N ALA A 188 2.62 7.97 18.72
CA ALA A 188 3.73 8.62 18.03
C ALA A 188 4.48 7.67 17.09
N ALA A 189 4.63 6.40 17.49
CA ALA A 189 5.31 5.37 16.70
C ALA A 189 4.71 5.21 15.29
N TRP A 190 3.39 5.36 15.14
CA TRP A 190 2.67 5.22 13.87
C TRP A 190 2.94 6.34 12.86
N LEU A 191 3.46 7.48 13.32
CA LEU A 191 3.81 8.61 12.47
C LEU A 191 5.23 8.50 11.90
N GLU A 192 6.14 7.80 12.59
CA GLU A 192 7.56 7.78 12.21
C GLU A 192 7.80 7.23 10.80
N PRO A 193 7.28 6.04 10.41
CA PRO A 193 7.61 5.50 9.10
C PRO A 193 7.06 6.32 7.93
N PRO A 194 5.78 6.80 7.94
CA PRO A 194 5.27 7.71 6.91
C PRO A 194 6.05 9.01 6.80
N GLN A 195 6.43 9.63 7.91
CA GLN A 195 7.22 10.87 7.91
C GLN A 195 8.63 10.64 7.35
N PHE A 196 9.27 9.53 7.73
CA PHE A 196 10.55 9.14 7.15
C PHE A 196 10.46 8.95 5.63
N ALA A 197 9.45 8.21 5.17
CA ALA A 197 9.24 7.98 3.74
C ALA A 197 8.94 9.28 2.97
N ALA A 198 8.18 10.20 3.56
CA ALA A 198 7.91 11.52 2.99
C ALA A 198 9.19 12.37 2.87
N ASN A 199 10.03 12.37 3.91
CA ASN A 199 11.30 13.08 3.91
C ASN A 199 12.26 12.57 2.82
N LEU A 200 12.27 11.27 2.51
CA LEU A 200 13.10 10.70 1.44
C LEU A 200 12.76 11.27 0.05
N ILE A 201 11.51 11.65 -0.18
CA ILE A 201 11.04 12.23 -1.45
C ILE A 201 10.89 13.77 -1.39
N GLY A 202 11.34 14.40 -0.30
CA GLY A 202 11.23 15.85 -0.10
C GLY A 202 9.80 16.34 0.14
N LEU A 203 8.90 15.46 0.58
CA LEU A 203 7.52 15.80 0.92
C LEU A 203 7.46 16.24 2.40
N SER A 204 7.11 17.50 2.64
CA SER A 204 6.98 18.06 3.98
C SER A 204 5.52 18.26 4.40
N PRO A 205 5.23 18.31 5.71
CA PRO A 205 3.91 18.70 6.22
C PRO A 205 3.52 20.11 5.74
N SER A 206 2.30 20.27 5.24
CA SER A 206 1.79 21.54 4.71
C SER A 206 0.26 21.56 4.75
N ALA A 207 -0.31 22.76 4.92
CA ALA A 207 -1.76 22.93 4.94
C ALA A 207 -2.42 22.48 3.63
N GLU A 208 -1.74 22.72 2.50
CA GLU A 208 -2.17 22.32 1.16
C GLU A 208 -2.29 20.80 1.03
N LEU A 209 -1.29 20.05 1.52
CA LEU A 209 -1.31 18.60 1.50
C LEU A 209 -2.41 18.05 2.42
N GLY A 210 -2.65 18.67 3.58
CA GLY A 210 -3.78 18.33 4.45
C GLY A 210 -5.15 18.54 3.79
N MET A 211 -5.36 19.68 3.12
CA MET A 211 -6.57 19.95 2.35
C MET A 211 -6.77 18.95 1.20
N LEU A 212 -5.69 18.63 0.49
CA LEU A 212 -5.69 17.66 -0.60
C LEU A 212 -6.08 16.25 -0.09
N ALA A 213 -5.47 15.81 1.02
CA ALA A 213 -5.75 14.52 1.64
C ALA A 213 -7.22 14.42 2.09
N ASN A 214 -7.75 15.48 2.71
CA ASN A 214 -9.18 15.56 3.07
C ASN A 214 -10.08 15.49 1.83
N GLY A 215 -9.74 16.20 0.75
CA GLY A 215 -10.48 16.17 -0.50
C GLY A 215 -10.52 14.79 -1.14
N PHE A 216 -9.37 14.11 -1.22
CA PHE A 216 -9.30 12.74 -1.74
C PHE A 216 -10.00 11.73 -0.84
N CYS A 217 -9.93 11.90 0.48
CA CYS A 217 -10.67 11.08 1.43
C CYS A 217 -12.19 11.22 1.21
N GLY A 218 -12.69 12.46 1.13
CA GLY A 218 -14.09 12.73 0.81
C GLY A 218 -14.53 12.13 -0.52
N LEU A 219 -13.73 12.32 -1.58
CA LEU A 219 -14.00 11.73 -2.89
C LEU A 219 -14.03 10.20 -2.84
N TYR A 220 -13.07 9.57 -2.15
CA TYR A 220 -13.01 8.12 -1.98
C TYR A 220 -14.30 7.59 -1.34
N PHE A 221 -14.74 8.19 -0.23
CA PHE A 221 -15.96 7.77 0.46
C PHE A 221 -17.21 8.06 -0.37
N CYS A 222 -17.29 9.17 -1.11
CA CYS A 222 -18.38 9.43 -2.05
C CYS A 222 -18.47 8.34 -3.13
N VAL A 223 -17.34 7.97 -3.73
CA VAL A 223 -17.28 6.89 -4.73
C VAL A 223 -17.64 5.55 -4.11
N LEU A 224 -17.17 5.26 -2.89
CA LEU A 224 -17.50 4.03 -2.17
C LEU A 224 -18.99 3.94 -1.87
N VAL A 225 -19.62 5.03 -1.41
CA VAL A 225 -21.06 5.10 -1.15
C VAL A 225 -21.84 4.93 -2.46
N TYR A 226 -21.44 5.61 -3.53
CA TYR A 226 -22.04 5.42 -4.85
C TYR A 226 -21.94 3.97 -5.32
N TYR A 227 -20.77 3.35 -5.16
CA TYR A 227 -20.55 1.97 -5.52
C TYR A 227 -21.44 1.03 -4.69
N ALA A 228 -21.53 1.25 -3.38
CA ALA A 228 -22.33 0.43 -2.49
C ALA A 228 -23.85 0.58 -2.70
N ALA A 229 -24.34 1.79 -2.93
CA ALA A 229 -25.76 2.09 -3.05
C ALA A 229 -26.32 1.84 -4.46
N VAL A 230 -25.51 2.03 -5.51
CA VAL A 230 -25.98 2.01 -6.90
C VAL A 230 -25.41 0.83 -7.68
N LEU A 231 -24.09 0.59 -7.62
CA LEU A 231 -23.47 -0.42 -8.47
C LEU A 231 -23.58 -1.83 -7.89
N LEU A 232 -23.38 -2.01 -6.58
CA LEU A 232 -23.45 -3.32 -5.93
C LEU A 232 -24.81 -4.03 -6.12
N PRO A 233 -25.98 -3.37 -5.98
CA PRO A 233 -27.27 -4.03 -6.20
C PRO A 233 -27.49 -4.51 -7.64
N VAL A 234 -26.86 -3.83 -8.62
CA VAL A 234 -27.03 -4.13 -10.05
C VAL A 234 -26.02 -5.17 -10.52
N VAL A 235 -24.75 -5.01 -10.14
CA VAL A 235 -23.62 -5.84 -10.59
C VAL A 235 -23.46 -7.09 -9.73
N GLY A 236 -23.82 -7.01 -8.45
CA GLY A 236 -23.55 -8.05 -7.46
C GLY A 236 -22.05 -8.33 -7.33
N ARG A 237 -21.68 -9.61 -7.35
CA ARG A 237 -20.30 -10.10 -7.23
C ARG A 237 -19.63 -10.40 -8.58
N ARG A 238 -20.12 -9.82 -9.68
CA ARG A 238 -19.63 -10.07 -11.05
C ARG A 238 -18.62 -9.02 -11.49
N GLY A 239 -17.33 -9.35 -11.52
CA GLY A 239 -16.24 -8.50 -12.03
C GLY A 239 -16.26 -8.29 -13.55
N ARG A 240 -17.06 -9.07 -14.28
CA ARG A 240 -17.30 -8.94 -15.73
C ARG A 240 -18.47 -8.03 -16.12
N ALA A 241 -19.17 -7.41 -15.16
CA ALA A 241 -20.35 -6.61 -15.51
C ALA A 241 -20.03 -5.43 -16.45
N PRO A 242 -20.95 -5.06 -17.37
CA PRO A 242 -20.75 -3.95 -18.29
C PRO A 242 -20.50 -2.65 -17.51
N ARG A 243 -19.38 -1.98 -17.80
CA ARG A 243 -19.10 -0.66 -17.23
C ARG A 243 -19.90 0.40 -18.00
N PRO A 244 -20.38 1.46 -17.32
CA PRO A 244 -20.99 2.62 -17.98
C PRO A 244 -20.05 3.15 -19.07
N ALA A 245 -20.60 3.54 -20.22
CA ALA A 245 -19.83 3.92 -21.41
C ALA A 245 -18.76 5.01 -21.15
N LEU A 246 -19.00 5.87 -20.16
CA LEU A 246 -18.08 6.93 -19.75
C LEU A 246 -16.74 6.41 -19.19
N MET A 247 -16.69 5.18 -18.66
CA MET A 247 -15.47 4.52 -18.17
C MET A 247 -14.75 3.69 -19.23
N ASN A 248 -15.31 3.57 -20.44
CA ASN A 248 -14.75 2.74 -21.52
C ASN A 248 -13.84 3.54 -22.47
N ALA A 249 -13.81 4.87 -22.38
CA ALA A 249 -12.92 5.70 -23.17
C ALA A 249 -11.46 5.53 -22.70
N GLY A 250 -10.63 4.85 -23.50
CA GLY A 250 -9.18 4.74 -23.28
C GLY A 250 -8.70 3.58 -22.40
N SER A 251 -9.58 2.65 -22.00
CA SER A 251 -9.14 1.49 -21.23
C SER A 251 -8.44 0.45 -22.13
N PRO A 252 -7.27 -0.11 -21.75
CA PRO A 252 -6.64 -1.21 -22.49
C PRO A 252 -7.47 -2.50 -22.44
N ILE A 253 -8.50 -2.53 -21.58
CA ILE A 253 -9.53 -3.57 -21.50
C ILE A 253 -10.66 -3.21 -22.48
N GLY A 254 -10.28 -2.90 -23.73
CA GLY A 254 -11.22 -2.73 -24.84
C GLY A 254 -11.66 -4.10 -25.36
N TRP A 255 -12.99 -4.24 -25.49
CA TRP A 255 -13.83 -5.24 -26.17
C TRP A 255 -13.46 -6.72 -25.99
#